data_AF-A0A5C8LW44-F1
#
_entry.id   AF-A0A5C8LW44-F1
#
_cell.length_a   1.000
_cell.length_b   1.000
_cell.length_c   1.000
_cell.angle_alpha   90.00
_cell.angle_beta   90.00
_cell.angle_gamma   90.00
#
_symmetry.space_group_name_H-M   'P 1'
#
loop_
_entity.id
_entity.type
_entity.pdbx_description
1 polymer ?
#
loop_
_entity_poly.entity_id
_entity_poly.type
_entity_poly.pdbx_seq_one_letter_code
_entity_poly.pdbx_strand_id
1 'polypeptide(L)'
;MANNSNDEKQFKEAKKLHNDGIDGDKKAVKSANEKLLKLRETEPDNALIEAYYGSSLALLARDAVKPLEKEEKALEGLDALNRAVTLDPNQKEIRLLRANVCLRLPESYFHCSKTAIEDFSFLLDRYQESSSYLSQKQVREVLRNLSTAYQNAGKQDEANAVLQRLAKMNPEKHDG
;
A
#
# COMPACT_ATOMS: atom_id res chain seq x y z
N MET A 1 12.01 17.16 -23.00
CA MET A 1 11.42 17.94 -21.89
C MET A 1 9.88 18.01 -21.92
N ALA A 2 9.20 17.70 -23.04
CA ALA A 2 7.71 17.69 -23.10
C ALA A 2 7.04 16.47 -22.42
N ASN A 3 7.70 15.30 -22.37
CA ASN A 3 7.14 14.10 -21.74
C ASN A 3 6.91 14.25 -20.24
N ASN A 4 7.80 14.94 -19.52
CA ASN A 4 7.74 14.97 -18.04
C ASN A 4 6.43 15.60 -17.51
N SER A 5 5.89 16.63 -18.19
CA SER A 5 4.63 17.25 -17.77
C SER A 5 3.40 16.43 -18.14
N ASN A 6 3.48 15.64 -19.22
CA ASN A 6 2.39 14.75 -19.61
C ASN A 6 2.36 13.50 -18.72
N ASP A 7 3.52 12.91 -18.46
CA ASP A 7 3.67 11.70 -17.65
C ASP A 7 3.28 11.98 -16.18
N GLU A 8 3.63 13.16 -15.65
CA GLU A 8 3.15 13.60 -14.33
C GLU A 8 1.61 13.71 -14.27
N LYS A 9 0.96 14.23 -15.33
CA LYS A 9 -0.50 14.30 -15.40
C LYS A 9 -1.13 12.91 -15.50
N GLN A 10 -0.58 12.05 -16.36
CA GLN A 10 -1.02 10.66 -16.48
C GLN A 10 -0.85 9.90 -15.16
N PHE A 11 0.24 10.14 -14.44
CA PHE A 11 0.48 9.52 -13.14
C PHE A 11 -0.52 9.98 -12.08
N LYS A 12 -0.80 11.30 -12.01
CA LYS A 12 -1.87 11.83 -11.13
C LYS A 12 -3.24 11.21 -11.43
N GLU A 13 -3.57 11.06 -12.71
CA GLU A 13 -4.81 10.40 -13.13
C GLU A 13 -4.82 8.91 -12.74
N ALA A 14 -3.73 8.19 -12.95
CA ALA A 14 -3.60 6.79 -12.57
C ALA A 14 -3.74 6.60 -11.05
N LYS A 15 -3.18 7.48 -10.23
CA LYS A 15 -3.37 7.48 -8.77
C LYS A 15 -4.84 7.68 -8.38
N LYS A 16 -5.55 8.58 -9.07
CA LYS A 16 -6.98 8.78 -8.84
C LYS A 16 -7.78 7.51 -9.16
N LEU A 17 -7.55 6.93 -10.34
CA LEU A 17 -8.20 5.68 -10.76
C LEU A 17 -7.88 4.52 -9.82
N HIS A 18 -6.64 4.46 -9.30
CA HIS A 18 -6.24 3.47 -8.31
C HIS A 18 -7.03 3.63 -7.01
N ASN A 19 -7.19 4.85 -6.51
CA ASN A 19 -8.01 5.12 -5.32
C ASN A 19 -9.48 4.76 -5.55
N ASP A 20 -10.06 5.12 -6.70
CA ASP A 20 -11.43 4.71 -7.08
C ASP A 20 -11.53 3.16 -7.11
N GLY A 21 -10.47 2.47 -7.52
CA GLY A 21 -10.36 1.01 -7.50
C GLY A 21 -10.24 0.39 -6.10
N ILE A 22 -9.60 1.09 -5.15
CA ILE A 22 -9.63 0.73 -3.72
C ILE A 22 -11.08 0.77 -3.21
N ASP A 23 -11.83 1.79 -3.59
CA ASP A 23 -13.25 1.99 -3.22
C ASP A 23 -14.21 1.03 -3.95
N GLY A 24 -13.71 0.24 -4.91
CA GLY A 24 -14.43 -0.88 -5.52
C GLY A 24 -14.71 -0.75 -7.02
N ASP A 25 -14.28 0.34 -7.67
CA ASP A 25 -14.46 0.49 -9.12
C ASP A 25 -13.48 -0.40 -9.91
N LYS A 26 -13.97 -1.57 -10.32
CA LYS A 26 -13.21 -2.55 -11.12
C LYS A 26 -12.76 -2.01 -12.49
N LYS A 27 -13.49 -1.06 -13.09
CA LYS A 27 -13.07 -0.44 -14.36
C LYS A 27 -11.92 0.51 -14.10
N ALA A 28 -11.98 1.28 -13.01
CA ALA A 28 -10.89 2.15 -12.61
C ALA A 28 -9.60 1.37 -12.32
N VAL A 29 -9.69 0.19 -11.68
CA VAL A 29 -8.54 -0.71 -11.47
C VAL A 29 -7.83 -1.05 -12.80
N LYS A 30 -8.59 -1.46 -13.82
CA LYS A 30 -8.03 -1.79 -15.14
C LYS A 30 -7.37 -0.56 -15.80
N SER A 31 -8.08 0.57 -15.82
CA SER A 31 -7.56 1.82 -16.38
C SER A 31 -6.31 2.32 -15.66
N ALA A 32 -6.24 2.18 -14.33
CA ALA A 32 -5.07 2.52 -13.54
C ALA A 32 -3.88 1.64 -13.94
N ASN A 33 -4.06 0.31 -13.96
CA ASN A 33 -2.99 -0.63 -14.31
C ASN A 33 -2.46 -0.40 -15.73
N GLU A 34 -3.34 -0.19 -16.72
CA GLU A 34 -2.93 0.09 -18.11
C GLU A 34 -2.12 1.39 -18.23
N LYS A 35 -2.51 2.44 -17.52
CA LYS A 35 -1.75 3.72 -17.49
C LYS A 35 -0.41 3.54 -16.79
N LEU A 36 -0.38 2.85 -15.66
CA LEU A 36 0.83 2.60 -14.88
C LEU A 36 1.84 1.73 -15.65
N LEU A 37 1.35 0.74 -16.40
CA LEU A 37 2.21 -0.08 -17.25
C LEU A 37 2.91 0.77 -18.32
N LYS A 38 2.18 1.66 -19.00
CA LYS A 38 2.76 2.59 -19.99
C LYS A 38 3.74 3.57 -19.37
N LEU A 39 3.41 4.10 -18.19
CA LEU A 39 4.29 5.01 -17.44
C LEU A 39 5.58 4.31 -16.99
N ARG A 40 5.51 3.02 -16.65
CA ARG A 40 6.67 2.21 -16.28
C ARG A 40 7.64 2.01 -17.46
N GLU A 41 7.14 2.00 -18.69
CA GLU A 41 7.99 1.94 -19.89
C GLU A 41 8.74 3.26 -20.14
N THR A 42 8.11 4.40 -19.85
CA THR A 42 8.71 5.73 -20.04
C THR A 42 9.56 6.18 -18.85
N GLU A 43 9.26 5.70 -17.64
CA GLU A 43 9.95 6.02 -16.39
C GLU A 43 10.30 4.74 -15.58
N PRO A 44 11.20 3.86 -16.08
CA PRO A 44 11.44 2.52 -15.53
C PRO A 44 12.07 2.48 -14.13
N ASP A 45 12.63 3.60 -13.66
CA ASP A 45 13.27 3.75 -12.36
C ASP A 45 12.45 4.62 -11.39
N ASN A 46 11.23 5.04 -11.78
CA ASN A 46 10.36 5.80 -10.90
C ASN A 46 9.68 4.85 -9.89
N ALA A 47 10.19 4.88 -8.65
CA ALA A 47 9.73 4.03 -7.56
C ALA A 47 8.24 4.17 -7.24
N LEU A 48 7.66 5.37 -7.39
CA LEU A 48 6.24 5.60 -7.15
C LEU A 48 5.36 4.99 -8.23
N ILE A 49 5.77 5.10 -9.51
CA ILE A 49 5.06 4.43 -10.62
C ILE A 49 5.10 2.91 -10.40
N GLU A 50 6.27 2.35 -10.04
CA GLU A 50 6.43 0.91 -9.75
C GLU A 50 5.52 0.46 -8.59
N ALA A 51 5.44 1.24 -7.51
CA ALA A 51 4.60 0.92 -6.35
C ALA A 51 3.11 0.91 -6.69
N TYR A 52 2.65 1.93 -7.41
CA TYR A 52 1.26 2.01 -7.84
C TYR A 52 0.93 0.91 -8.85
N TYR A 53 1.86 0.58 -9.75
CA TYR A 53 1.72 -0.56 -10.66
C TYR A 53 1.50 -1.86 -9.86
N GLY A 54 2.39 -2.16 -8.92
CA GLY A 54 2.28 -3.36 -8.07
C GLY A 54 0.98 -3.39 -7.25
N SER A 55 0.56 -2.26 -6.70
CA SER A 55 -0.71 -2.16 -5.99
C SER A 55 -1.92 -2.36 -6.90
N SER A 56 -1.89 -1.85 -8.14
CA SER A 56 -2.96 -2.07 -9.13
C SER A 56 -3.07 -3.53 -9.57
N LEU A 57 -1.96 -4.27 -9.64
CA LEU A 57 -1.95 -5.71 -9.90
C LEU A 57 -2.63 -6.49 -8.77
N ALA A 58 -2.38 -6.13 -7.50
CA ALA A 58 -3.08 -6.72 -6.36
C ALA A 58 -4.60 -6.45 -6.40
N LEU A 59 -5.04 -5.28 -6.89
CA LEU A 59 -6.45 -4.99 -7.13
C LEU A 59 -7.02 -5.81 -8.29
N LEU A 60 -6.26 -6.02 -9.37
CA LEU A 60 -6.67 -6.93 -10.45
C LEU A 60 -6.76 -8.37 -9.97
N ALA A 61 -5.88 -8.82 -9.08
CA ALA A 61 -5.95 -10.13 -8.44
C ALA A 61 -7.23 -10.29 -7.60
N ARG A 62 -7.61 -9.26 -6.83
CA ARG A 62 -8.89 -9.22 -6.09
C ARG A 62 -10.08 -9.41 -7.04
N ASP A 63 -10.04 -8.74 -8.19
CA ASP A 63 -11.17 -8.66 -9.12
C ASP A 63 -11.25 -9.83 -10.12
N ALA A 64 -10.17 -10.60 -10.28
CA ALA A 64 -10.11 -11.76 -11.16
C ALA A 64 -11.02 -12.90 -10.68
N VAL A 65 -11.48 -13.74 -11.62
CA VAL A 65 -12.37 -14.87 -11.32
C VAL A 65 -11.57 -16.17 -11.20
N LYS A 66 -10.56 -16.36 -12.05
CA LYS A 66 -9.78 -17.60 -12.13
C LYS A 66 -8.68 -17.62 -11.05
N PRO A 67 -8.57 -18.68 -10.23
CA PRO A 67 -7.58 -18.76 -9.17
C PRO A 67 -6.14 -18.52 -9.64
N LEU A 68 -5.73 -19.13 -10.76
CA LEU A 68 -4.38 -18.96 -11.32
C LEU A 68 -4.09 -17.49 -11.66
N GLU A 69 -5.03 -16.80 -12.29
CA GLU A 69 -4.89 -15.38 -12.64
C GLU A 69 -4.81 -14.48 -11.39
N LYS A 70 -5.51 -14.85 -10.29
CA LYS A 70 -5.38 -14.14 -9.02
C LYS A 70 -3.98 -14.26 -8.47
N GLU A 71 -3.45 -15.47 -8.47
CA GLU A 71 -2.13 -15.78 -7.93
C GLU A 71 -1.03 -15.07 -8.72
N GLU A 72 -1.02 -15.22 -10.04
CA GLU A 72 -0.03 -14.60 -10.92
C GLU A 72 0.04 -13.08 -10.70
N LYS A 73 -1.12 -12.41 -10.67
CA LYS A 73 -1.19 -10.96 -10.44
C LYS A 73 -0.81 -10.56 -9.03
N ALA A 74 -1.13 -11.37 -8.02
CA ALA A 74 -0.73 -11.10 -6.65
C ALA A 74 0.79 -11.19 -6.48
N LEU A 75 1.42 -12.21 -7.05
CA LEU A 75 2.88 -12.38 -7.04
C LEU A 75 3.58 -11.25 -7.82
N GLU A 76 3.13 -10.96 -9.04
CA GLU A 76 3.69 -9.85 -9.82
C GLU A 76 3.54 -8.50 -9.08
N GLY A 77 2.39 -8.30 -8.43
CA GLY A 77 2.14 -7.11 -7.62
C GLY A 77 3.10 -6.97 -6.44
N LEU A 78 3.39 -8.09 -5.75
CA LEU A 78 4.35 -8.13 -4.65
C LEU A 78 5.78 -7.85 -5.13
N ASP A 79 6.20 -8.43 -6.25
CA ASP A 79 7.53 -8.21 -6.81
C ASP A 79 7.74 -6.74 -7.18
N ALA A 80 6.76 -6.11 -7.83
CA ALA A 80 6.80 -4.69 -8.14
C ALA A 80 6.88 -3.82 -6.87
N LEU A 81 6.09 -4.13 -5.84
CA LEU A 81 6.13 -3.39 -4.56
C LEU A 81 7.47 -3.55 -3.83
N ASN A 82 8.07 -4.73 -3.87
CA ASN A 82 9.39 -4.98 -3.30
C ASN A 82 10.49 -4.21 -4.06
N ARG A 83 10.39 -4.19 -5.40
CA ARG A 83 11.28 -3.37 -6.24
C ARG A 83 11.12 -1.88 -5.93
N ALA A 84 9.90 -1.38 -5.77
CA ALA A 84 9.64 0.01 -5.43
C ALA A 84 10.29 0.43 -4.09
N VAL A 85 10.21 -0.41 -3.06
CA VAL A 85 10.92 -0.15 -1.78
C VAL A 85 12.43 -0.22 -1.95
N THR A 86 12.94 -1.06 -2.84
CA THR A 86 14.38 -1.11 -3.13
C THR A 86 14.86 0.18 -3.81
N LEU A 87 14.05 0.73 -4.72
CA LEU A 87 14.36 1.98 -5.44
C LEU A 87 14.29 3.21 -4.53
N ASP A 88 13.28 3.28 -3.65
CA ASP A 88 13.14 4.36 -2.69
C ASP A 88 12.62 3.85 -1.33
N PRO A 89 13.53 3.43 -0.43
CA PRO A 89 13.15 2.76 0.82
C PRO A 89 12.52 3.69 1.85
N ASN A 90 12.64 5.01 1.69
CA ASN A 90 12.14 6.00 2.65
C ASN A 90 10.84 6.66 2.20
N GLN A 91 10.37 6.36 0.98
CA GLN A 91 9.15 6.95 0.48
C GLN A 91 7.90 6.43 1.19
N LYS A 92 7.25 7.34 1.92
CA LYS A 92 6.05 7.09 2.73
C LYS A 92 4.94 6.34 1.99
N GLU A 93 4.65 6.78 0.77
CA GLU A 93 3.54 6.26 -0.02
C GLU A 93 3.79 4.82 -0.48
N ILE A 94 5.04 4.49 -0.83
CA ILE A 94 5.44 3.13 -1.22
C ILE A 94 5.28 2.17 -0.04
N ARG A 95 5.77 2.55 1.14
CA ARG A 95 5.62 1.78 2.38
C ARG A 95 4.15 1.53 2.72
N LEU A 96 3.30 2.56 2.58
CA LEU A 96 1.85 2.41 2.79
C LEU A 96 1.22 1.44 1.79
N LEU A 97 1.55 1.53 0.51
CA LEU A 97 1.01 0.63 -0.51
C LEU A 97 1.42 -0.82 -0.25
N ARG A 98 2.70 -1.08 -0.01
CA ARG A 98 3.21 -2.43 0.23
C ARG A 98 2.64 -3.04 1.51
N ALA A 99 2.60 -2.28 2.61
CA ALA A 99 2.01 -2.75 3.87
C ALA A 99 0.54 -3.16 3.70
N ASN A 100 -0.25 -2.32 3.05
CA ASN A 100 -1.68 -2.57 2.86
C ASN A 100 -1.97 -3.74 1.91
N VAL A 101 -1.15 -3.93 0.87
CA VAL A 101 -1.27 -5.10 -0.01
C VAL A 101 -0.90 -6.37 0.76
N CYS A 102 0.25 -6.38 1.43
CA CYS A 102 0.72 -7.51 2.23
C CYS A 102 -0.27 -7.94 3.31
N LEU A 103 -0.93 -6.98 3.97
CA LEU A 103 -1.93 -7.24 5.00
C LEU A 103 -3.19 -7.96 4.46
N ARG A 104 -3.58 -7.67 3.22
CA ARG A 104 -4.83 -8.17 2.61
C ARG A 104 -4.64 -9.51 1.90
N LEU A 105 -3.41 -9.90 1.63
CA LEU A 105 -3.11 -11.20 1.04
C LEU A 105 -3.28 -12.32 2.08
N PRO A 106 -3.79 -13.50 1.69
CA PRO A 106 -3.90 -14.64 2.59
C PRO A 106 -2.53 -15.04 3.17
N GLU A 107 -2.35 -14.85 4.48
CA GLU A 107 -1.08 -15.13 5.17
C GLU A 107 -0.65 -16.60 5.02
N SER A 108 -1.61 -17.53 5.02
CA SER A 108 -1.35 -18.96 4.87
C SER A 108 -0.72 -19.35 3.53
N TYR A 109 -0.74 -18.45 2.54
CA TYR A 109 -0.20 -18.68 1.21
C TYR A 109 0.99 -17.75 0.90
N PHE A 110 0.83 -16.46 1.16
CA PHE A 110 1.81 -15.44 0.73
C PHE A 110 2.83 -15.09 1.81
N HIS A 111 2.60 -15.45 3.07
CA HIS A 111 3.53 -15.20 4.18
C HIS A 111 4.02 -13.73 4.31
N CYS A 112 3.11 -12.78 4.04
CA CYS A 112 3.43 -11.36 3.89
C CYS A 112 3.26 -10.53 5.18
N SER A 113 2.79 -11.13 6.28
CA SER A 113 2.53 -10.41 7.54
C SER A 113 3.80 -9.79 8.11
N LYS A 114 4.96 -10.45 7.96
CA LYS A 114 6.25 -9.88 8.37
C LYS A 114 6.56 -8.58 7.62
N THR A 115 6.34 -8.53 6.31
CA THR A 115 6.54 -7.33 5.48
C THR A 115 5.57 -6.22 5.86
N ALA A 116 4.30 -6.55 6.10
CA ALA A 116 3.32 -5.58 6.58
C ALA A 116 3.72 -4.99 7.94
N ILE A 117 4.18 -5.83 8.88
CA ILE A 117 4.69 -5.40 10.19
C ILE A 117 5.89 -4.45 10.03
N GLU A 118 6.86 -4.79 9.17
CA GLU A 118 8.04 -3.96 8.90
C GLU A 118 7.61 -2.56 8.42
N ASP A 119 6.77 -2.48 7.39
CA ASP A 119 6.39 -1.21 6.78
C ASP A 119 5.52 -0.36 7.71
N PHE A 120 4.55 -0.95 8.40
CA PHE A 120 3.74 -0.20 9.37
C PHE A 120 4.57 0.28 10.57
N SER A 121 5.53 -0.52 11.04
CA SER A 121 6.44 -0.10 12.11
C SER A 121 7.34 1.05 11.64
N PHE A 122 7.95 0.93 10.46
CA PHE A 122 8.72 2.01 9.84
C PHE A 122 7.93 3.33 9.77
N LEU A 123 6.66 3.27 9.34
CA LEU A 123 5.81 4.45 9.25
C LEU A 123 5.53 5.09 10.62
N LEU A 124 5.32 4.29 11.67
CA LEU A 124 5.11 4.78 13.03
C LEU A 124 6.37 5.35 13.66
N ASP A 125 7.53 4.78 13.38
CA ASP A 125 8.83 5.28 13.87
C ASP A 125 9.12 6.66 13.27
N ARG A 126 8.93 6.83 11.96
CA ARG A 126 9.04 8.15 11.30
C ARG A 126 8.05 9.18 11.85
N TYR A 127 6.84 8.75 12.22
CA TYR A 127 5.86 9.63 12.87
C TYR A 127 6.28 10.04 14.29
N GLN A 128 6.96 9.18 15.04
CA GLN A 128 7.52 9.53 16.35
C GLN A 128 8.63 10.58 16.24
N GLU A 129 9.44 10.50 15.19
CA GLU A 129 10.47 11.50 14.88
C GLU A 129 9.88 12.82 14.37
N SER A 130 8.80 12.76 13.59
CA SER A 130 8.11 13.93 13.02
C SER A 130 6.60 13.74 13.01
N SER A 131 5.90 14.45 13.90
CA SER A 131 4.44 14.34 14.03
C SER A 131 3.65 14.80 12.79
N SER A 132 4.29 15.50 11.84
CA SER A 132 3.69 15.86 10.55
C SER A 132 3.82 14.77 9.47
N TYR A 133 4.58 13.70 9.73
CA TYR A 133 4.83 12.64 8.75
C TYR A 133 3.55 11.87 8.37
N LEU A 134 2.69 11.61 9.35
CA LEU A 134 1.36 11.02 9.20
C LEU A 134 0.30 11.92 9.85
N SER A 135 -0.89 11.98 9.25
CA SER A 135 -2.04 12.57 9.92
C SER A 135 -2.53 11.69 11.07
N GLN A 136 -3.29 12.26 12.03
CA GLN A 136 -3.86 11.48 13.13
C GLN A 136 -4.71 10.30 12.63
N LYS A 137 -5.51 10.53 11.57
CA LYS A 137 -6.28 9.48 10.90
C LYS A 137 -5.36 8.36 10.38
N GLN A 138 -4.29 8.71 9.68
CA GLN A 138 -3.32 7.73 9.16
C GLN A 138 -2.63 6.95 10.29
N VAL A 139 -2.26 7.59 11.40
CA VAL A 139 -1.66 6.91 12.55
C VAL A 139 -2.63 5.87 13.14
N ARG A 140 -3.90 6.24 13.31
CA ARG A 140 -4.93 5.30 13.80
C ARG A 140 -5.12 4.10 12.87
N GLU A 141 -5.17 4.35 11.56
CA GLU A 141 -5.28 3.30 10.54
C GLU A 141 -4.06 2.39 10.54
N VAL A 142 -2.85 2.95 10.56
CA VAL A 142 -1.59 2.19 10.63
C VAL A 142 -1.50 1.35 11.90
N LEU A 143 -1.87 1.88 13.07
CA LEU A 143 -1.90 1.10 14.32
C LEU A 143 -2.91 -0.05 14.25
N ARG A 144 -4.13 0.21 13.75
CA ARG A 144 -5.13 -0.85 13.60
C ARG A 144 -4.62 -1.95 12.68
N ASN A 145 -4.07 -1.57 11.53
CA ASN A 145 -3.55 -2.50 10.54
C ASN A 145 -2.31 -3.26 11.03
N LEU A 146 -1.43 -2.61 11.80
CA LEU A 146 -0.28 -3.25 12.44
C LEU A 146 -0.72 -4.32 13.46
N SER A 147 -1.74 -4.03 14.26
CA SER A 147 -2.33 -5.04 15.15
C SER A 147 -2.84 -6.25 14.36
N THR A 148 -3.54 -6.03 13.25
CA THR A 148 -4.01 -7.13 12.39
C THR A 148 -2.85 -7.90 11.77
N ALA A 149 -1.78 -7.22 11.34
CA ALA A 149 -0.58 -7.89 10.81
C ALA A 149 0.08 -8.79 11.88
N TYR A 150 0.16 -8.33 13.13
CA TYR A 150 0.64 -9.14 14.24
C TYR A 150 -0.26 -10.35 14.52
N GLN A 151 -1.59 -10.18 14.48
CA GLN A 151 -2.54 -11.30 14.63
C GLN A 151 -2.34 -12.35 13.54
N ASN A 152 -2.23 -11.93 12.27
CA ASN A 152 -1.98 -12.82 11.15
C ASN A 152 -0.65 -13.59 11.32
N ALA A 153 0.37 -12.94 11.88
CA ALA A 153 1.66 -13.55 12.20
C ALA A 153 1.66 -14.43 13.47
N GLY A 154 0.51 -14.63 14.13
CA GLY A 154 0.40 -15.41 15.38
C GLY A 154 0.97 -14.71 16.62
N LYS A 155 1.21 -13.40 16.55
CA LYS A 155 1.84 -12.56 17.57
C LYS A 155 0.81 -11.80 18.41
N GLN A 156 0.06 -12.56 19.22
CA GLN A 156 -1.10 -12.01 19.93
C GLN A 156 -0.73 -10.93 20.96
N ASP A 157 0.40 -11.08 21.65
CA ASP A 157 0.85 -10.12 22.66
C ASP A 157 1.22 -8.77 22.03
N GLU A 158 1.97 -8.79 20.92
CA GLU A 158 2.30 -7.58 20.17
C GLU A 158 1.05 -6.90 19.58
N ALA A 159 0.09 -7.68 19.06
CA ALA A 159 -1.19 -7.15 18.59
C ALA A 159 -1.94 -6.42 19.71
N ASN A 160 -2.06 -7.03 20.88
CA ASN A 160 -2.73 -6.45 22.04
C ASN A 160 -2.02 -5.16 22.50
N ALA A 161 -0.69 -5.14 22.51
CA ALA A 161 0.09 -3.94 22.85
C ALA A 161 -0.18 -2.78 21.88
N VAL A 162 -0.28 -3.06 20.58
CA VAL A 162 -0.61 -2.05 19.56
C VAL A 162 -2.04 -1.52 19.75
N LEU A 163 -3.02 -2.37 20.06
CA LEU A 163 -4.39 -1.94 20.36
C LEU A 163 -4.47 -1.07 21.61
N GLN A 164 -3.70 -1.39 22.66
CA GLN A 164 -3.60 -0.55 23.86
C GLN A 164 -3.02 0.83 23.53
N ARG A 165 -2.00 0.90 22.66
CA ARG A 165 -1.46 2.17 22.16
C ARG A 165 -2.51 2.96 21.39
N LEU A 166 -3.28 2.31 20.52
CA LEU A 166 -4.36 2.94 19.76
C LEU A 166 -5.46 3.49 20.67
N ALA A 167 -5.88 2.74 21.70
CA ALA A 167 -6.90 3.16 22.65
C ALA A 167 -6.50 4.39 23.48
N LYS A 168 -5.20 4.60 23.69
CA LYS A 168 -4.66 5.80 24.37
C LYS A 168 -4.63 7.04 23.46
N MET A 169 -4.84 6.91 22.15
CA MET A 169 -4.98 8.07 21.28
C MET A 169 -6.35 8.71 21.49
N ASN A 170 -6.39 9.95 21.97
CA ASN A 170 -7.63 10.70 22.19
C ASN A 170 -8.57 10.59 20.97
N PRO A 171 -9.90 10.39 21.18
CA PRO A 171 -10.87 10.43 20.09
C PRO A 171 -10.73 11.78 19.36
N GLU A 172 -10.86 11.77 18.04
CA GLU A 172 -10.84 13.01 17.26
C GLU A 172 -11.85 13.97 17.86
N LYS A 173 -11.40 15.16 18.27
CA LYS A 173 -12.31 16.28 18.38
C LYS A 173 -12.80 16.50 16.95
N HIS A 174 -14.08 16.20 16.72
CA HIS A 174 -14.76 16.71 15.55
C HIS A 174 -14.74 18.23 15.66
N ASP A 175 -13.78 18.87 15.01
CA ASP A 175 -13.91 20.28 14.69
C ASP A 175 -15.07 20.38 13.70
N GLY A 176 -16.14 21.04 14.14
CA GLY A 176 -17.43 21.15 13.44
C GLY A 176 -17.42 22.10 12.27
#